data_AF-A0A9N8YXX8-F1
#
_entry.id   AF-A0A9N8YXX8-F1
#
_cell.length_a   1.000
_cell.length_b   1.000
_cell.length_c   1.000
_cell.angle_alpha   90.00
_cell.angle_beta   90.00
_cell.angle_gamma   90.00
#
_symmetry.space_group_name_H-M   'P 1'
#
loop_
_entity.id
_entity.type
_entity.pdbx_description
1 polymer ?
#
loop_
_entity_poly.entity_id
_entity_poly.type
_entity_poly.pdbx_seq_one_letter_code
_entity_poly.pdbx_strand_id
1 'polypeptide(L)'
;MDTVGKMLWKIFSTGNNEPDDQEFMITVKVHNKASLSFKLLLPNKNLAEIRNLLMKRNVTFRMGTNCYFSNEFHIIPREDEINYKLKDILQENILNIIPTSDPDWSQLIDMCDHGFKIGENGVEKARNKAFEIDTNKI
;
A
#
# COMPACT_ATOMS: atom_id res chain seq x y z
N MET A 1 -29.25 5.75 -55.41
CA MET A 1 -29.25 4.33 -55.81
C MET A 1 -27.90 3.76 -55.47
N ASP A 2 -27.69 2.70 -54.72
CA ASP A 2 -28.45 1.90 -53.75
C ASP A 2 -27.36 1.02 -53.14
N THR A 3 -27.13 1.06 -51.83
CA THR A 3 -27.68 0.09 -50.87
C THR A 3 -26.98 -1.28 -50.92
N VAL A 4 -26.08 -1.47 -49.96
CA VAL A 4 -25.94 -2.68 -49.11
C VAL A 4 -25.36 -3.95 -49.72
N GLY A 5 -24.35 -4.51 -49.04
CA GLY A 5 -24.20 -5.97 -49.02
C GLY A 5 -22.91 -6.49 -48.38
N LYS A 6 -23.04 -6.98 -47.14
CA LYS A 6 -22.11 -7.85 -46.36
C LYS A 6 -21.07 -7.05 -45.56
N MET A 7 -21.28 -6.70 -44.30
CA MET A 7 -21.69 -7.54 -43.16
C MET A 7 -21.03 -8.92 -43.15
N LEU A 8 -19.87 -9.00 -42.50
CA LEU A 8 -19.39 -10.21 -41.83
C LEU A 8 -19.28 -9.88 -40.34
N TRP A 9 -20.27 -10.36 -39.60
CA TRP A 9 -20.25 -10.49 -38.15
C TRP A 9 -19.28 -11.60 -37.73
N LYS A 10 -18.46 -11.35 -36.70
CA LYS A 10 -18.14 -12.21 -35.54
C LYS A 10 -16.85 -11.69 -34.88
N ILE A 11 -16.96 -10.92 -33.80
CA ILE A 11 -17.00 -11.39 -32.39
C ILE A 11 -15.69 -12.10 -32.02
N PHE A 12 -14.84 -11.46 -31.20
CA PHE A 12 -14.40 -11.97 -29.89
C PHE A 12 -13.64 -10.87 -29.11
N SER A 13 -14.14 -10.61 -27.90
CA SER A 13 -13.48 -10.00 -26.75
C SER A 13 -13.31 -8.47 -26.72
N THR A 14 -14.38 -7.80 -26.29
CA THR A 14 -14.32 -6.65 -25.39
C THR A 14 -13.47 -7.00 -24.15
N GLY A 15 -12.15 -6.85 -24.25
CA GLY A 15 -11.31 -6.61 -23.10
C GLY A 15 -11.33 -5.13 -22.80
N ASN A 16 -12.21 -4.69 -21.90
CA ASN A 16 -12.06 -3.40 -21.23
C ASN A 16 -10.82 -3.50 -20.33
N ASN A 17 -9.63 -3.48 -20.92
CA ASN A 17 -8.40 -3.26 -20.17
C ASN A 17 -8.36 -1.77 -19.87
N GLU A 18 -9.02 -1.36 -18.77
CA GLU A 18 -8.70 -0.07 -18.17
C GLU A 18 -7.18 -0.03 -17.91
N PRO A 19 -6.49 1.06 -18.28
CA PRO A 19 -5.06 1.15 -18.07
C PRO A 19 -4.76 1.00 -16.58
N ASP A 20 -3.80 0.13 -16.22
CA ASP A 20 -3.42 -0.13 -14.81
C ASP A 20 -2.97 1.15 -14.07
N ASP A 21 -2.62 2.21 -14.80
CA ASP A 21 -2.22 3.52 -14.28
C ASP A 21 -3.40 4.48 -14.02
N GLN A 22 -4.63 4.13 -14.37
CA GLN A 22 -5.79 4.96 -14.06
C GLN A 22 -5.97 5.05 -12.54
N GLU A 23 -5.95 6.26 -11.99
CA GLU A 23 -6.16 6.48 -10.56
C GLU A 23 -7.65 6.63 -10.23
N PHE A 24 -8.06 6.02 -9.12
CA PHE A 24 -9.41 6.07 -8.58
C PHE A 24 -9.40 6.79 -7.23
N MET A 25 -10.43 7.60 -6.98
CA MET A 25 -10.65 8.20 -5.67
C MET A 25 -11.16 7.13 -4.70
N ILE A 26 -10.34 6.74 -3.75
CA ILE A 26 -10.63 5.66 -2.79
C ILE A 26 -10.72 6.22 -1.39
N THR A 27 -11.72 5.77 -0.64
CA THR A 27 -11.82 6.04 0.79
C THR A 27 -11.07 4.95 1.54
N VAL A 28 -9.99 5.31 2.22
CA VAL A 28 -9.24 4.38 3.08
C VAL A 28 -9.78 4.47 4.50
N LYS A 29 -10.18 3.32 5.05
CA LYS A 29 -10.61 3.19 6.45
C LYS A 29 -9.62 2.32 7.20
N VAL A 30 -9.02 2.87 8.26
CA VAL A 30 -8.12 2.16 9.17
C VAL A 30 -8.89 1.83 10.44
N HIS A 31 -9.12 0.55 10.69
CA HIS A 31 -9.91 0.03 11.81
C HIS A 31 -9.11 0.04 13.12
N ASN A 32 -8.76 1.22 13.62
CA ASN A 32 -8.17 1.40 14.95
C ASN A 32 -9.22 1.88 15.97
N LYS A 33 -8.84 2.04 17.25
CA LYS A 33 -9.73 2.52 18.33
C LYS A 33 -10.44 3.86 18.03
N ALA A 34 -9.88 4.68 17.14
CA ALA A 34 -10.44 5.98 16.76
C ALA A 34 -11.02 5.99 15.32
N SER A 35 -11.00 4.86 14.61
CA SER A 35 -11.40 4.69 13.20
C SER A 35 -10.99 5.87 12.30
N LEU A 36 -9.76 5.85 11.79
CA LEU A 36 -9.26 6.87 10.87
C LEU A 36 -9.81 6.63 9.45
N SER A 37 -10.37 7.67 8.82
CA SER A 37 -10.90 7.61 7.45
C SER A 37 -10.44 8.82 6.64
N PHE A 38 -9.93 8.59 5.43
CA PHE A 38 -9.46 9.64 4.53
C PHE A 38 -9.57 9.19 3.07
N LYS A 39 -9.60 10.14 2.14
CA LYS A 39 -9.68 9.86 0.70
C LYS A 39 -8.33 10.04 0.03
N LEU A 40 -7.99 9.18 -0.91
CA LEU A 40 -6.79 9.33 -1.73
C LEU A 40 -6.93 8.69 -3.11
N LEU A 41 -6.15 9.21 -4.07
CA LEU A 41 -6.02 8.63 -5.40
C LEU A 41 -5.04 7.45 -5.37
N LEU A 42 -5.50 6.27 -5.82
CA LEU A 42 -4.66 5.09 -6.03
C LEU A 42 -4.89 4.49 -7.43
N PRO A 43 -3.82 3.99 -8.07
CA PRO A 43 -3.95 3.22 -9.30
C PRO A 43 -4.52 1.82 -9.03
N ASN A 44 -5.06 1.14 -10.05
CA ASN A 44 -5.52 -0.24 -9.90
C ASN A 44 -4.39 -1.26 -10.06
N LYS A 45 -3.45 -1.26 -9.11
CA LYS A 45 -2.31 -2.17 -9.08
C LYS A 45 -2.52 -3.34 -8.11
N ASN A 46 -1.58 -4.28 -8.08
CA ASN A 46 -1.60 -5.32 -7.04
C ASN A 46 -1.40 -4.70 -5.65
N LEU A 47 -1.87 -5.40 -4.62
CA LEU A 47 -1.87 -4.86 -3.26
C LEU A 47 -0.46 -4.62 -2.71
N ALA A 48 0.55 -5.36 -3.17
CA ALA A 48 1.94 -5.14 -2.74
C ALA A 48 2.45 -3.77 -3.24
N GLU A 49 2.12 -3.40 -4.48
CA GLU A 49 2.38 -2.05 -5.00
C GLU A 49 1.57 -0.98 -4.29
N ILE A 50 0.29 -1.23 -3.99
CA ILE A 50 -0.54 -0.30 -3.21
C ILE A 50 0.03 -0.06 -1.82
N ARG A 51 0.46 -1.12 -1.13
CA ARG A 51 1.15 -1.01 0.17
C ARG A 51 2.38 -0.12 0.05
N ASN A 52 3.23 -0.34 -0.95
CA ASN A 52 4.41 0.50 -1.16
C ASN A 52 4.06 1.99 -1.37
N LEU A 53 2.95 2.29 -2.05
CA LEU A 53 2.46 3.67 -2.19
C LEU A 53 2.01 4.26 -0.84
N LEU A 54 1.27 3.48 -0.05
CA LEU A 54 0.79 3.86 1.28
C LEU A 54 1.90 3.94 2.33
N MET A 55 3.02 3.24 2.14
CA MET A 55 4.22 3.32 2.97
C MET A 55 5.03 4.60 2.72
N LYS A 56 5.03 5.10 1.48
CA LYS A 56 5.81 6.28 1.06
C LYS A 56 5.09 7.60 1.29
N ARG A 57 3.75 7.61 1.30
CA ARG A 57 2.96 8.82 1.49
C ARG A 57 2.94 9.24 2.96
N ASN A 58 3.16 10.54 3.21
CA ASN A 58 3.47 11.05 4.55
C ASN A 58 2.47 12.14 5.01
N VAL A 59 1.17 11.92 4.80
CA VAL A 59 0.16 12.99 4.98
C VAL A 59 -0.86 12.72 6.09
N THR A 60 -1.30 11.47 6.29
CA THR A 60 -2.38 11.16 7.24
C THR A 60 -2.26 9.76 7.86
N PHE A 61 -1.72 8.81 7.09
CA PHE A 61 -1.45 7.45 7.53
C PHE A 61 -0.24 6.94 6.74
N ARG A 62 0.71 6.35 7.44
CA ARG A 62 1.80 5.57 6.84
C ARG A 62 1.49 4.11 7.13
N MET A 63 1.31 3.31 6.08
CA MET A 63 1.07 1.89 6.28
C MET A 63 2.34 1.23 6.82
N GLY A 64 2.24 0.51 7.94
CA GLY A 64 3.35 -0.23 8.53
C GLY A 64 3.41 -1.68 8.04
N THR A 65 4.37 -2.44 8.57
CA THR A 65 4.39 -3.91 8.39
C THR A 65 3.31 -4.62 9.22
N ASN A 66 2.70 -3.91 10.15
CA ASN A 66 1.73 -4.38 11.14
C ASN A 66 0.28 -4.03 10.76
N CYS A 67 -0.03 -4.09 9.46
CA CYS A 67 -1.34 -3.75 8.93
C CYS A 67 -1.65 -4.72 7.79
N TYR A 68 -2.90 -5.18 7.70
CA TYR A 68 -3.39 -6.00 6.60
C TYR A 68 -4.46 -5.27 5.80
N PHE A 69 -4.57 -5.60 4.51
CA PHE A 69 -5.76 -5.28 3.74
C PHE A 69 -6.88 -6.27 4.12
N SER A 70 -8.12 -5.79 4.07
CA SER A 70 -9.31 -6.62 4.29
C SER A 70 -10.35 -6.34 3.23
N ASN A 71 -11.03 -7.39 2.80
CA ASN A 71 -12.31 -7.30 2.10
C ASN A 71 -13.45 -7.78 3.02
N GLU A 72 -14.61 -8.03 2.44
CA GLU A 72 -15.83 -8.44 3.16
C GLU A 72 -15.75 -9.84 3.75
N PHE A 73 -14.84 -10.66 3.21
CA PHE A 73 -14.79 -12.09 3.42
C PHE A 73 -13.59 -12.52 4.25
N HIS A 74 -12.45 -11.82 4.13
CA HIS A 74 -11.21 -12.18 4.82
C HIS A 74 -10.19 -11.05 4.85
N ILE A 75 -9.20 -11.26 5.73
CA ILE A 75 -7.94 -10.53 5.79
C ILE A 75 -7.00 -11.12 4.75
N ILE A 76 -6.31 -10.29 3.98
CA ILE A 76 -5.38 -10.72 2.94
C ILE A 76 -3.97 -10.80 3.54
N PRO A 77 -3.36 -12.00 3.62
CA PRO A 77 -1.99 -12.17 4.06
C PRO A 77 -1.01 -11.45 3.15
N ARG A 78 0.17 -11.08 3.69
CA ARG A 78 1.13 -10.24 2.97
C ARG A 78 1.74 -10.95 1.77
N GLU A 79 1.99 -12.25 1.91
CA GLU A 79 2.46 -13.18 0.89
C GLU A 79 1.50 -13.28 -0.31
N ASP A 80 0.22 -13.02 -0.09
CA ASP A 80 -0.80 -13.13 -1.12
C ASP A 80 -1.09 -11.80 -1.83
N GLU A 81 -0.58 -10.68 -1.32
CA GLU A 81 -0.85 -9.33 -1.86
C GLU A 81 -0.54 -9.16 -3.35
N ILE A 82 0.42 -9.93 -3.87
CA ILE A 82 0.77 -9.90 -5.30
C ILE A 82 -0.32 -10.49 -6.20
N ASN A 83 -1.20 -11.33 -5.64
CA ASN A 83 -2.24 -12.05 -6.37
C ASN A 83 -3.56 -11.28 -6.47
N TYR A 84 -3.72 -10.20 -5.71
CA TYR A 84 -4.95 -9.41 -5.67
C TYR A 84 -4.72 -8.02 -6.28
N LYS A 85 -5.61 -7.58 -7.18
CA LYS A 85 -5.64 -6.17 -7.59
C LYS A 85 -6.47 -5.36 -6.61
N LEU A 86 -6.21 -4.06 -6.55
CA LEU A 86 -6.95 -3.13 -5.69
C LEU A 86 -8.46 -3.21 -5.90
N LYS A 87 -8.93 -3.15 -7.16
CA LYS A 87 -10.37 -3.21 -7.46
C LYS A 87 -11.06 -4.48 -6.97
N ASP A 88 -10.35 -5.59 -6.88
CA ASP A 88 -10.92 -6.88 -6.49
C ASP A 88 -11.30 -6.93 -5.00
N ILE A 89 -10.78 -5.99 -4.21
CA ILE A 89 -10.95 -5.98 -2.75
C ILE A 89 -11.74 -4.76 -2.25
N LEU A 90 -12.07 -3.82 -3.13
CA LEU A 90 -12.82 -2.62 -2.77
C LEU A 90 -14.30 -2.94 -2.55
N GLN A 91 -14.87 -2.30 -1.54
CA GLN A 91 -16.32 -2.28 -1.29
C GLN A 91 -16.81 -0.86 -1.52
N GLU A 92 -17.58 -0.60 -2.58
CA GLU A 92 -18.08 0.76 -2.87
C GLU A 92 -16.97 1.84 -2.89
N ASN A 93 -15.79 1.51 -3.44
CA ASN A 93 -14.57 2.34 -3.42
C ASN A 93 -13.95 2.58 -2.03
N ILE A 94 -14.23 1.69 -1.08
CA ILE A 94 -13.64 1.69 0.25
C ILE A 94 -12.57 0.61 0.33
N LEU A 95 -11.36 1.02 0.73
CA LEU A 95 -10.25 0.15 1.07
C LEU A 95 -10.14 0.03 2.59
N ASN A 96 -10.36 -1.16 3.13
CA ASN A 96 -10.25 -1.43 4.56
C ASN A 96 -8.84 -1.89 4.92
N ILE A 97 -8.28 -1.29 5.97
CA ILE A 97 -6.99 -1.64 6.54
C ILE A 97 -7.17 -1.97 8.01
N ILE A 98 -6.66 -3.13 8.41
CA ILE A 98 -6.77 -3.62 9.79
C ILE A 98 -5.37 -3.60 10.42
N PRO A 99 -5.13 -2.80 11.46
CA PRO A 99 -3.90 -2.84 12.22
C PRO A 99 -3.83 -4.11 13.07
N THR A 100 -2.62 -4.66 13.22
CA THR A 100 -2.33 -5.79 14.10
C THR A 100 -1.80 -5.31 15.44
N SER A 101 -1.71 -6.21 16.42
CA SER A 101 -0.97 -5.97 17.67
C SER A 101 0.54 -5.98 17.47
N ASP A 102 1.03 -6.48 16.33
CA ASP A 102 2.45 -6.57 16.06
C ASP A 102 3.12 -5.19 15.99
N PRO A 103 4.37 -5.08 16.44
CA PRO A 103 5.15 -3.87 16.25
C PRO A 103 5.39 -3.57 14.76
N ASP A 104 5.38 -2.29 14.41
CA ASP A 104 5.72 -1.83 13.06
C ASP A 104 7.24 -1.81 12.89
N TRP A 105 7.79 -2.83 12.24
CA TRP A 105 9.23 -2.95 12.01
C TRP A 105 9.70 -2.13 10.80
N SER A 106 8.79 -1.52 10.02
CA SER A 106 9.19 -0.74 8.84
C SER A 106 10.18 0.37 9.17
N GLN A 107 9.99 1.03 10.33
CA GLN A 107 10.90 2.08 10.80
C GLN A 107 12.26 1.53 11.25
N LEU A 108 12.30 0.32 11.80
CA LEU A 108 13.54 -0.32 12.23
C LEU A 108 14.37 -0.81 11.05
N ILE A 109 13.73 -1.31 9.99
CA ILE A 109 14.42 -1.66 8.73
C ILE A 109 15.08 -0.42 8.12
N ASP A 110 14.35 0.71 8.05
CA ASP A 110 14.88 1.99 7.55
C ASP A 110 16.11 2.48 8.37
N MET A 111 16.17 2.16 9.67
CA MET A 111 17.32 2.48 10.54
C MET A 111 18.47 1.48 10.37
N CYS A 112 18.19 0.19 10.20
CA CYS A 112 19.20 -0.85 10.01
C CYS A 112 19.96 -0.72 8.67
N ASP A 113 19.29 -0.30 7.60
CA ASP A 113 19.92 -0.10 6.27
C ASP A 113 21.02 0.94 6.27
N HIS A 114 21.00 1.87 7.23
CA HIS A 114 21.99 2.93 7.36
C HIS A 114 22.79 2.88 8.67
N GLY A 115 22.48 1.89 9.52
CA GLY A 115 22.97 1.76 10.89
C GLY A 115 22.43 2.84 11.84
N PHE A 116 22.71 2.64 13.13
CA PHE A 116 22.19 3.50 14.21
C PHE A 116 23.32 4.12 15.05
N LYS A 117 23.09 5.34 15.52
CA LYS A 117 23.94 6.05 16.49
C LYS A 117 23.18 6.19 17.81
N ILE A 118 23.80 5.81 18.92
CA ILE A 118 23.23 5.95 20.27
C ILE A 118 23.95 7.11 20.98
N GLY A 119 23.19 8.10 21.47
CA GLY A 119 23.69 9.23 22.26
C GLY A 119 22.71 9.65 23.38
N GLU A 120 23.05 10.70 24.16
CA GLU A 120 22.25 11.19 25.30
C GLU A 120 20.79 11.53 24.94
N ASN A 121 20.53 11.95 23.70
CA ASN A 121 19.21 12.39 23.25
C ASN A 121 18.39 11.28 22.57
N GLY A 122 18.90 10.04 22.55
CA GLY A 122 18.22 8.89 21.96
C GLY A 122 18.99 8.25 20.79
N VAL A 123 18.25 7.62 19.89
CA VAL A 123 18.79 6.85 18.77
C VAL A 123 18.61 7.64 17.47
N GLU A 124 19.70 7.84 16.73
CA GLU A 124 19.74 8.55 15.45
C GLU A 124 20.26 7.65 14.32
N LYS A 125 20.14 8.12 13.08
CA LYS A 125 20.62 7.42 11.87
C LYS A 125 22.13 7.58 11.73
N ALA A 126 22.87 6.48 11.62
CA ALA A 126 24.30 6.53 11.35
C ALA A 126 24.55 6.92 9.89
N ARG A 127 25.67 7.62 9.64
CA ARG A 127 25.98 8.11 8.28
C ARG A 127 26.74 7.10 7.43
N ASN A 128 27.53 6.18 8.01
CA ASN A 128 28.40 5.25 7.28
C ASN A 128 28.89 4.05 8.14
N LYS A 129 28.15 3.64 9.19
CA LYS A 129 28.55 2.53 10.08
C LYS A 129 27.31 1.75 10.49
N ALA A 130 27.45 0.43 10.66
CA ALA A 130 26.37 -0.42 11.14
C ALA A 130 25.89 -0.01 12.56
N PHE A 131 26.82 0.42 13.42
CA PHE A 131 26.51 1.00 14.72
C PHE A 131 27.59 2.04 15.12
N GLU A 132 27.19 3.09 15.84
CA GLU A 132 28.08 4.08 16.47
C GLU A 132 27.60 4.37 17.89
N ILE A 133 28.48 4.23 18.89
CA ILE A 133 28.23 4.66 20.27
C ILE A 133 29.06 5.91 20.51
N ASP A 134 28.44 6.99 20.98
CA ASP A 134 29.18 8.19 21.32
C ASP A 134 29.95 7.99 22.64
N THR A 135 31.21 7.58 22.54
CA THR A 135 32.07 7.24 23.69
C THR A 135 32.61 8.46 24.43
N ASN A 136 32.41 9.68 23.92
CA ASN A 136 32.95 10.90 24.53
C ASN A 136 32.12 11.41 25.72
N LYS A 137 31.03 10.72 26.07
CA LYS A 137 30.09 11.10 27.13
C LYS A 137 29.44 9.87 27.79
N ILE A 138 30.25 8.87 28.14
CA ILE A 138 29.86 7.79 29.07
C ILE A 138 30.16 8.26 30.49
#